data_AF-A0A2G9TRI4-F1
#
_entry.id   AF-A0A2G9TRI4-F1
#
_cell.length_a   1.000
_cell.length_b   1.000
_cell.length_c   1.000
_cell.angle_alpha   90.00
_cell.angle_beta   90.00
_cell.angle_gamma   90.00
#
_symmetry.space_group_name_H-M   'P 1'
#
loop_
_entity.id
_entity.type
_entity.pdbx_description
1 polymer ?
#
loop_
_entity_poly.entity_id
_entity_poly.type
_entity_poly.pdbx_seq_one_letter_code
_entity_poly.pdbx_strand_id
1 'polypeptide(L)'
;MVVNVYNLAHQDLKSIAGTAVLCLGVAVITDRRNRIPPFLQPAFIGTLLAVIGMAFALNAGYAINPARDFGPRLFTLCAGYGWRVFSYRSYKWFWIPIICPMIGAVLGAWMYEFFIGFHIPDDPDTTYIHKVVSRFLLSRTRRSAPWYNFTLPSVEKNTTIFRHEFETRI
;
A
#
# COMPACT_ATOMS: atom_id res chain seq x y z
N MET A 1 -37.67 5.93 14.70
CA MET A 1 -36.81 6.50 13.63
C MET A 1 -36.48 5.41 12.62
N VAL A 2 -37.22 5.28 11.52
CA VAL A 2 -37.09 4.23 10.49
C VAL A 2 -35.84 4.50 9.65
N VAL A 3 -34.96 3.52 9.48
CA VAL A 3 -33.81 3.65 8.56
C VAL A 3 -34.36 3.38 7.17
N ASN A 4 -34.44 4.46 6.38
CA ASN A 4 -34.93 4.41 5.01
C ASN A 4 -33.83 3.84 4.10
N VAL A 5 -34.17 3.10 3.04
CA VAL A 5 -33.20 2.48 2.11
C VAL A 5 -32.21 3.51 1.55
N TYR A 6 -32.64 4.78 1.41
CA TYR A 6 -31.80 5.92 1.06
C TYR A 6 -30.62 6.15 2.01
N ASN A 7 -30.79 5.96 3.32
CA ASN A 7 -29.70 6.11 4.28
C ASN A 7 -28.66 4.99 4.17
N LEU A 8 -29.04 3.79 3.71
CA LEU A 8 -28.10 2.69 3.46
C LEU A 8 -27.18 3.02 2.28
N ALA A 9 -27.74 3.48 1.16
CA ALA A 9 -26.95 3.83 -0.03
C ALA A 9 -25.92 4.94 0.27
N HIS A 10 -26.28 5.92 1.09
CA HIS A 10 -25.36 6.96 1.54
C HIS A 10 -24.25 6.44 2.47
N GLN A 11 -24.47 5.34 3.19
CA GLN A 11 -23.46 4.70 4.04
C GLN A 11 -22.47 3.88 3.20
N ASP A 12 -22.98 3.14 2.21
CA ASP A 12 -22.17 2.30 1.33
C ASP A 12 -21.17 3.14 0.53
N LEU A 13 -21.63 4.26 -0.04
CA LEU A 13 -20.78 5.18 -0.82
C LEU A 13 -19.66 5.79 0.02
N LYS A 14 -19.95 6.17 1.27
CA LYS A 14 -18.96 6.77 2.18
C LYS A 14 -17.91 5.76 2.62
N SER A 15 -18.29 4.49 2.84
CA SER A 15 -17.35 3.41 3.15
C SER A 15 -16.41 3.10 1.97
N ILE A 16 -16.94 3.10 0.75
CA ILE A 16 -16.13 2.94 -0.47
C ILE A 16 -15.15 4.12 -0.61
N ALA A 17 -15.64 5.36 -0.49
CA ALA A 17 -14.83 6.56 -0.64
C ALA A 17 -13.72 6.65 0.43
N GLY A 18 -14.06 6.40 1.70
CA GLY A 18 -13.08 6.39 2.78
C GLY A 18 -11.99 5.34 2.57
N THR A 19 -12.37 4.14 2.12
CA THR A 19 -11.39 3.06 1.88
C THR A 19 -10.52 3.35 0.67
N ALA A 20 -11.07 3.95 -0.39
CA ALA A 20 -10.31 4.39 -1.55
C ALA A 20 -9.26 5.46 -1.17
N VAL A 21 -9.63 6.45 -0.37
CA VAL A 21 -8.68 7.48 0.12
C VAL A 21 -7.63 6.86 1.04
N LEU A 22 -8.01 5.93 1.93
CA LEU A 22 -7.04 5.23 2.77
C LEU A 22 -6.04 4.43 1.93
N CYS A 23 -6.50 3.61 0.98
CA CYS A 23 -5.64 2.80 0.14
C CYS A 23 -4.74 3.64 -0.76
N LEU A 24 -5.25 4.74 -1.32
CA LEU A 24 -4.44 5.70 -2.06
C LEU A 24 -3.35 6.30 -1.17
N GLY A 25 -3.69 6.79 0.02
CA GLY A 25 -2.71 7.38 0.94
C GLY A 25 -1.67 6.38 1.41
N VAL A 26 -2.07 5.13 1.69
CA VAL A 26 -1.13 4.04 2.03
C VAL A 26 -0.20 3.75 0.85
N ALA A 27 -0.70 3.70 -0.39
CA ALA A 27 0.13 3.49 -1.57
C ALA A 27 1.17 4.63 -1.73
N VAL A 28 0.76 5.89 -1.56
CA VAL A 28 1.66 7.05 -1.60
C VAL A 28 2.74 7.01 -0.51
N ILE A 29 2.38 6.57 0.70
CA ILE A 29 3.31 6.51 1.84
C ILE A 29 4.31 5.35 1.70
N THR A 30 3.85 4.22 1.17
CA THR A 30 4.64 2.98 1.06
C THR A 30 5.48 2.90 -0.22
N ASP A 31 5.17 3.72 -1.22
CA ASP A 31 5.96 3.81 -2.44
C ASP A 31 7.37 4.30 -2.15
N ARG A 32 8.35 3.50 -2.58
CA ARG A 32 9.78 3.80 -2.43
C ARG A 32 10.21 5.00 -3.28
N ARG A 33 9.53 5.24 -4.40
CA ARG A 33 9.85 6.38 -5.29
C ARG A 33 9.60 7.72 -4.60
N ASN A 34 8.71 7.74 -3.60
CA ASN A 34 8.38 8.93 -2.83
C ASN A 34 9.40 9.26 -1.70
N ARG A 35 10.44 8.43 -1.52
CA ARG A 35 11.57 8.62 -0.58
C ARG A 35 11.17 8.92 0.88
N ILE A 36 10.02 8.42 1.32
CA ILE A 36 9.60 8.54 2.73
C ILE A 36 10.41 7.55 3.57
N PRO A 37 11.08 8.00 4.65
CA PRO A 37 11.89 7.11 5.47
C PRO A 37 10.99 6.07 6.18
N PRO A 38 11.42 4.79 6.25
CA PRO A 38 10.58 3.68 6.68
C PRO A 38 10.12 3.80 8.14
N PHE A 39 10.88 4.47 9.00
CA PHE A 39 10.51 4.68 10.40
C PHE A 39 9.37 5.70 10.58
N LEU A 40 9.11 6.59 9.62
CA LEU A 40 8.00 7.54 9.68
C LEU A 40 6.71 7.01 9.03
N GLN A 41 6.80 5.98 8.18
CA GLN A 41 5.64 5.44 7.46
C GLN A 41 4.49 5.04 8.41
N PRO A 42 4.71 4.36 9.54
CA PRO A 42 3.62 4.00 10.45
C PRO A 42 2.93 5.22 11.08
N ALA A 43 3.70 6.27 11.39
CA ALA A 43 3.16 7.50 11.98
C ALA A 43 2.25 8.25 10.97
N PHE A 44 2.66 8.32 9.72
CA PHE A 44 1.84 8.92 8.66
C PHE A 44 0.58 8.12 8.36
N ILE A 45 0.69 6.78 8.29
CA ILE A 45 -0.47 5.90 8.10
C ILE A 45 -1.44 6.04 9.29
N GLY A 46 -0.93 6.10 10.52
CA GLY A 46 -1.74 6.31 11.72
C GLY A 46 -2.45 7.66 11.73
N THR A 47 -1.76 8.73 11.32
CA THR A 47 -2.33 10.07 11.22
C THR A 47 -3.41 10.13 10.13
N LEU A 48 -3.14 9.52 8.97
CA LEU A 48 -4.11 9.38 7.89
C LEU A 48 -5.37 8.66 8.39
N LEU A 49 -5.21 7.53 9.07
CA LEU A 49 -6.31 6.80 9.70
C LEU A 49 -7.09 7.65 10.69
N ALA A 50 -6.42 8.46 11.52
CA ALA A 50 -7.07 9.34 12.47
C ALA A 50 -7.87 10.45 11.79
N VAL A 51 -7.33 11.08 10.74
CA VAL A 51 -8.01 12.14 9.98
C VAL A 51 -9.25 11.61 9.26
N ILE A 52 -9.13 10.49 8.55
CA ILE A 52 -10.29 9.88 7.87
C ILE A 52 -11.27 9.34 8.93
N GLY A 53 -10.78 8.82 10.04
CA GLY A 53 -11.58 8.43 11.20
C GLY A 53 -12.42 9.58 11.74
N MET A 54 -11.84 10.75 11.98
CA MET A 54 -12.57 11.95 12.44
C MET A 54 -13.55 12.48 11.38
N ALA A 55 -13.15 12.51 10.11
CA ALA A 55 -13.99 13.01 9.02
C ALA A 55 -15.23 12.12 8.77
N PHE A 56 -15.10 10.80 8.97
CA PHE A 56 -16.16 9.83 8.66
C PHE A 56 -16.75 9.13 9.90
N ALA A 57 -16.34 9.50 11.12
CA ALA A 57 -16.77 8.88 12.38
C ALA A 57 -18.31 8.79 12.52
N LEU A 58 -19.01 9.87 12.19
CA LEU A 58 -20.45 10.00 12.43
C LEU A 58 -21.32 9.25 11.41
N ASN A 59 -20.76 8.75 10.31
CA ASN A 59 -21.57 8.31 9.17
C ASN A 59 -21.85 6.80 9.09
N ALA A 60 -21.04 5.93 9.70
CA ALA A 60 -21.30 4.48 9.81
C ALA A 60 -20.25 3.75 10.67
N GLY A 61 -19.52 4.44 11.55
CA GLY A 61 -18.48 3.82 12.36
C GLY A 61 -17.18 3.46 11.63
N TYR A 62 -16.95 4.01 10.43
CA TYR A 62 -15.70 3.86 9.68
C TYR A 62 -15.36 2.40 9.35
N ALA A 63 -16.28 1.69 8.70
CA ALA A 63 -16.05 0.33 8.24
C ALA A 63 -15.12 0.34 7.02
N ILE A 64 -13.83 0.58 7.26
CA ILE A 64 -12.79 0.62 6.22
C ILE A 64 -12.06 -0.71 6.08
N ASN A 65 -12.22 -1.59 7.07
CA ASN A 65 -11.55 -2.88 7.09
C ASN A 65 -12.55 -3.98 7.45
N PRO A 66 -12.73 -5.00 6.59
CA PRO A 66 -13.59 -6.14 6.88
C PRO A 66 -13.22 -6.85 8.18
N ALA A 67 -11.92 -6.97 8.49
CA ALA A 67 -11.44 -7.63 9.71
C ALA A 67 -11.76 -6.84 10.98
N ARG A 68 -11.73 -5.50 10.90
CA ARG A 68 -12.08 -4.60 12.01
C ARG A 68 -13.53 -4.78 12.43
N ASP A 69 -14.42 -5.01 11.47
CA ASP A 69 -15.84 -5.18 11.74
C ASP A 69 -16.21 -6.64 12.04
N PHE A 70 -15.64 -7.60 11.34
CA PHE A 70 -16.02 -9.01 11.49
C PHE A 70 -15.49 -9.65 12.78
N GLY A 71 -14.26 -9.36 13.18
CA GLY A 71 -13.63 -9.97 14.37
C GLY A 71 -14.40 -9.72 15.67
N PRO A 72 -14.65 -8.45 16.05
CA PRO A 72 -15.43 -8.12 17.24
C PRO A 72 -16.88 -8.64 17.19
N ARG A 73 -17.47 -8.75 15.99
CA ARG A 73 -18.80 -9.33 15.79
C ARG A 73 -18.82 -10.84 16.04
N LEU A 74 -17.80 -11.55 15.57
CA LEU A 74 -17.67 -12.98 15.85
C LEU A 74 -17.42 -13.22 17.35
N PHE A 75 -16.60 -12.39 17.99
CA PHE A 75 -16.38 -12.46 19.43
C PHE A 75 -17.67 -12.24 20.22
N THR A 76 -18.48 -11.24 19.86
CA THR A 76 -19.76 -10.99 20.53
C THR A 76 -20.79 -12.10 20.28
N LEU A 77 -20.76 -12.76 19.12
CA LEU A 77 -21.54 -13.98 18.88
C LEU A 77 -21.14 -15.10 19.86
N CYS A 78 -19.83 -15.35 19.99
CA CYS A 78 -19.29 -16.35 20.93
C CYS A 78 -19.57 -16.00 22.39
N ALA A 79 -19.58 -14.70 22.72
CA ALA A 79 -19.91 -14.19 24.05
C ALA A 79 -21.41 -14.27 24.39
N GLY A 80 -22.24 -14.84 23.52
CA GLY A 80 -23.64 -15.12 23.80
C GLY A 80 -24.61 -13.99 23.45
N TYR A 81 -24.18 -12.93 22.76
CA TYR A 81 -25.09 -11.86 22.30
C TYR A 81 -26.05 -12.33 21.19
N GLY A 82 -25.85 -13.53 20.63
CA GLY A 82 -26.72 -14.18 19.66
C GLY A 82 -26.66 -13.55 18.26
N TRP A 83 -27.38 -14.13 17.30
CA TRP A 83 -27.31 -13.74 15.88
C TRP A 83 -27.77 -12.30 15.56
N ARG A 84 -28.36 -11.59 16.54
CA ARG A 84 -28.77 -10.19 16.40
C ARG A 84 -27.59 -9.24 16.18
N VAL A 85 -26.36 -9.62 16.51
CA VAL A 85 -25.15 -8.81 16.22
C VAL A 85 -24.83 -8.69 14.72
N PHE A 86 -25.34 -9.60 13.88
CA PHE A 86 -25.16 -9.57 12.42
C PHE A 86 -26.33 -8.92 11.68
N SER A 87 -27.42 -8.62 12.37
CA SER A 87 -28.65 -8.09 11.79
C SER A 87 -29.06 -6.79 12.45
N TYR A 88 -29.12 -5.71 11.68
CA TYR A 88 -29.61 -4.43 12.16
C TYR A 88 -31.00 -4.18 11.56
N ARG A 89 -32.04 -4.11 12.41
CA ARG A 89 -33.43 -3.83 12.02
C ARG A 89 -33.97 -4.72 10.88
N SER A 90 -33.76 -6.03 11.03
CA SER A 90 -34.19 -7.06 10.07
C SER A 90 -33.41 -7.06 8.75
N TYR A 91 -32.39 -6.21 8.61
CA TYR A 91 -31.46 -6.23 7.50
C TYR A 91 -30.13 -6.88 7.89
N LYS A 92 -29.67 -7.84 7.09
CA LYS A 92 -28.36 -8.46 7.24
C LYS A 92 -27.30 -7.43 6.85
N TRP A 93 -26.87 -6.59 7.78
CA TRP A 93 -25.97 -5.46 7.51
C TRP A 93 -24.48 -5.89 7.43
N PHE A 94 -24.15 -7.10 7.89
CA PHE A 94 -22.75 -7.56 8.02
C PHE A 94 -21.95 -7.67 6.71
N TRP A 95 -22.61 -7.75 5.54
CA TRP A 95 -21.92 -7.91 4.25
C TRP A 95 -21.43 -6.57 3.67
N ILE A 96 -22.10 -5.46 4.00
CA ILE A 96 -21.72 -4.10 3.60
C ILE A 96 -20.28 -3.76 4.01
N PRO A 97 -19.87 -3.89 5.29
CA PRO A 97 -18.51 -3.61 5.73
C PRO A 97 -17.48 -4.64 5.21
N ILE A 98 -17.92 -5.67 4.48
CA ILE A 98 -17.03 -6.64 3.83
C ILE A 98 -16.81 -6.26 2.36
N ILE A 99 -17.88 -6.10 1.61
CA ILE A 99 -17.81 -5.89 0.15
C ILE A 99 -17.43 -4.45 -0.20
N CYS A 100 -18.01 -3.45 0.47
CA CYS A 100 -17.76 -2.05 0.15
C CYS A 100 -16.27 -1.65 0.32
N PRO A 101 -15.57 -2.07 1.39
CA PRO A 101 -14.14 -1.78 1.52
C PRO A 101 -13.28 -2.50 0.49
N MET A 102 -13.64 -3.73 0.09
CA MET A 102 -12.88 -4.43 -0.96
C MET A 102 -12.95 -3.68 -2.29
N ILE A 103 -14.13 -3.20 -2.67
CA ILE A 103 -14.31 -2.39 -3.87
C ILE A 103 -13.54 -1.06 -3.74
N GLY A 104 -13.67 -0.38 -2.59
CA GLY A 104 -12.95 0.86 -2.33
C GLY A 104 -11.43 0.70 -2.38
N ALA A 105 -10.90 -0.42 -1.87
CA ALA A 105 -9.47 -0.69 -1.88
C ALA A 105 -8.92 -0.84 -3.31
N VAL A 106 -9.63 -1.59 -4.17
CA VAL A 106 -9.27 -1.72 -5.59
C VAL A 106 -9.32 -0.35 -6.25
N LEU A 107 -10.39 0.41 -6.08
CA LEU A 107 -10.50 1.75 -6.65
C LEU A 107 -9.37 2.68 -6.19
N GLY A 108 -9.03 2.68 -4.90
CA GLY A 108 -7.94 3.48 -4.36
C GLY A 108 -6.58 3.14 -4.94
N ALA A 109 -6.29 1.84 -5.14
CA ALA A 109 -5.06 1.40 -5.78
C ALA A 109 -4.97 1.84 -7.24
N TRP A 110 -6.06 1.68 -8.00
CA TRP A 110 -6.10 2.12 -9.39
C TRP A 110 -6.00 3.64 -9.52
N MET A 111 -6.62 4.40 -8.61
CA MET A 111 -6.46 5.85 -8.55
C MET A 111 -5.00 6.24 -8.31
N TYR A 112 -4.30 5.56 -7.41
CA TYR A 112 -2.88 5.83 -7.20
C TYR A 112 -2.07 5.61 -8.49
N GLU A 113 -2.28 4.50 -9.20
CA GLU A 113 -1.54 4.22 -10.44
C GLU A 113 -1.80 5.27 -11.53
N PHE A 114 -3.07 5.59 -11.80
CA PHE A 114 -3.41 6.54 -12.85
C PHE A 114 -2.95 7.97 -12.57
N PHE A 115 -3.09 8.44 -11.33
CA PHE A 115 -2.83 9.83 -10.99
C PHE A 115 -1.38 10.07 -10.58
N ILE A 116 -0.72 9.08 -9.94
CA ILE A 116 0.60 9.25 -9.33
C ILE A 116 1.59 8.27 -9.95
N GLY A 117 1.30 6.97 -9.92
CA GLY A 117 2.22 5.89 -10.32
C GLY A 117 2.79 6.06 -11.73
N PHE A 118 1.95 6.43 -12.71
CA PHE A 118 2.37 6.66 -14.10
C PHE A 118 3.15 7.94 -14.33
N HIS A 119 3.13 8.88 -13.38
CA HIS A 119 3.81 10.17 -13.52
C HIS A 119 5.17 10.21 -12.82
N ILE A 120 5.52 9.18 -12.04
CA ILE A 120 6.79 9.09 -11.34
C ILE A 120 7.74 8.16 -12.11
N PRO A 121 8.92 8.64 -12.56
CA PRO A 121 9.89 7.80 -13.25
C PRO A 121 10.38 6.67 -12.35
N ASP A 122 10.54 5.48 -12.94
CA ASP A 122 11.10 4.33 -12.26
C ASP A 122 12.55 4.58 -11.86
N ASP A 123 12.88 4.33 -10.59
CA ASP A 123 14.27 4.34 -10.13
C ASP A 123 14.99 3.11 -10.71
N PRO A 124 16.14 3.27 -11.42
CA PRO A 124 16.90 2.16 -12.02
C PRO A 124 17.24 1.05 -11.02
N ASP A 125 17.42 1.37 -9.73
CA ASP A 125 17.70 0.37 -8.69
C ASP A 125 16.50 -0.55 -8.36
N THR A 126 15.28 -0.14 -8.73
CA THR A 126 14.05 -0.94 -8.57
C THR A 126 13.81 -1.89 -9.73
N THR A 127 14.37 -1.61 -10.90
CA THR A 127 14.16 -2.42 -12.10
C THR A 127 14.80 -3.81 -11.91
N TYR A 128 14.00 -4.87 -11.98
CA TYR A 128 14.47 -6.25 -11.80
C TYR A 128 15.64 -6.61 -12.72
N ILE A 129 15.64 -6.07 -13.95
CA ILE A 129 16.73 -6.22 -14.91
C ILE A 129 18.04 -5.65 -14.34
N HIS A 130 18.03 -4.48 -13.72
CA HIS A 130 19.22 -3.92 -13.07
C HIS A 130 19.71 -4.79 -11.92
N LYS A 131 18.83 -5.37 -11.09
CA LYS A 131 19.28 -6.28 -10.01
C LYS A 131 19.91 -7.56 -10.53
N VAL A 132 19.31 -8.18 -11.54
CA VAL A 132 19.83 -9.42 -12.14
C VAL A 132 21.12 -9.15 -12.89
N VAL A 133 21.15 -8.11 -13.72
CA VAL A 133 22.33 -7.69 -14.48
C VAL A 133 23.44 -7.27 -13.53
N SER A 134 23.18 -6.43 -12.51
CA SER A 134 24.19 -6.06 -11.52
C SER A 134 24.71 -7.26 -10.74
N ARG A 135 23.86 -8.20 -10.29
CA ARG A 135 24.34 -9.44 -9.64
C ARG A 135 25.17 -10.29 -10.59
N PHE A 136 24.77 -10.39 -11.84
CA PHE A 136 25.50 -11.13 -12.87
C PHE A 136 26.86 -10.49 -13.17
N LEU A 137 26.89 -9.18 -13.38
CA LEU A 137 28.11 -8.39 -13.59
C LEU A 137 29.03 -8.48 -12.36
N LEU A 138 28.48 -8.31 -11.14
CA LEU A 138 29.23 -8.48 -9.88
C LEU A 138 29.79 -9.89 -9.74
N SER A 139 29.05 -10.93 -10.16
CA SER A 139 29.56 -12.31 -10.14
C SER A 139 30.72 -12.53 -11.10
N ARG A 140 30.73 -11.82 -12.23
CA ARG A 140 31.80 -11.87 -13.24
C ARG A 140 33.03 -11.11 -12.73
N THR A 141 32.84 -9.91 -12.19
CA THR A 141 33.93 -9.09 -11.61
C THR A 141 34.59 -9.77 -10.43
N ARG A 142 33.80 -10.44 -9.56
CA ARG A 142 34.32 -11.21 -8.40
C ARG A 142 35.20 -12.39 -8.80
N ARG A 143 34.97 -12.98 -9.98
CA ARG A 143 35.83 -14.06 -10.52
C ARG A 143 37.16 -13.53 -11.08
N SER A 144 37.18 -12.31 -11.58
CA SER A 144 38.36 -11.72 -12.22
C SER A 144 39.33 -11.07 -11.25
N ALA A 145 38.85 -10.51 -10.13
CA ALA A 145 39.70 -9.83 -9.14
C ALA A 145 39.24 -10.14 -7.70
N PRO A 146 39.69 -11.26 -7.10
CA PRO A 146 39.28 -11.72 -5.76
C PRO A 146 39.67 -10.75 -4.63
N TRP A 147 40.67 -9.90 -4.88
CA TRP A 147 41.29 -9.02 -3.88
C TRP A 147 40.55 -7.68 -3.71
N TYR A 148 39.49 -7.43 -4.50
CA TYR A 148 38.71 -6.19 -4.45
C TYR A 148 37.55 -6.29 -3.44
N ASN A 149 37.88 -6.50 -2.15
CA ASN A 149 36.91 -6.57 -1.04
C ASN A 149 36.88 -5.29 -0.19
N PHE A 150 37.39 -4.17 -0.68
CA PHE A 150 37.48 -2.93 0.10
C PHE A 150 36.55 -1.85 -0.47
N THR A 151 35.39 -1.67 0.19
CA THR A 151 34.46 -0.52 0.10
C THR A 151 34.10 -0.04 -1.31
N LEU A 152 32.95 -0.46 -1.83
CA LEU A 152 32.35 0.13 -3.04
C LEU A 152 31.83 1.55 -2.73
N PRO A 153 32.32 2.61 -3.39
CA PRO A 153 31.59 3.87 -3.48
C PRO A 153 30.41 3.67 -4.43
N SER A 154 29.24 4.24 -4.11
CA SER A 154 28.05 4.24 -4.96
C SER A 154 28.40 4.56 -6.43
N VAL A 155 28.34 3.52 -7.28
CA VAL A 155 27.98 3.39 -8.72
C VAL A 155 28.31 4.53 -9.73
N GLU A 156 29.01 5.61 -9.39
CA GLU A 156 29.02 6.80 -10.26
C GLU A 156 30.37 7.21 -10.87
N LYS A 157 31.41 6.36 -10.92
CA LYS A 157 32.73 6.86 -11.43
C LYS A 157 33.54 6.05 -12.44
N ASN A 158 33.12 4.89 -12.96
CA ASN A 158 34.07 4.06 -13.73
C ASN A 158 33.58 3.41 -15.04
N THR A 159 32.76 4.09 -15.84
CA THR A 159 32.59 3.70 -17.26
C THR A 159 33.77 4.13 -18.15
N THR A 160 34.60 5.10 -17.70
CA THR A 160 35.78 5.56 -18.44
C THR A 160 37.01 4.68 -18.28
N ILE A 161 37.21 4.05 -17.11
CA ILE A 161 38.41 3.21 -16.86
C ILE A 161 38.36 1.90 -17.68
N PHE A 162 37.18 1.28 -17.82
CA PHE A 162 37.03 0.07 -18.64
C PHE A 162 37.22 0.30 -20.15
N ARG A 163 37.08 1.54 -20.63
CA ARG A 163 37.31 1.88 -22.04
C ARG A 163 38.81 1.95 -22.38
N HIS A 164 39.64 2.43 -21.45
CA HIS A 164 41.08 2.58 -21.67
C HIS A 164 41.88 1.26 -21.63
N GLU A 165 41.42 0.25 -20.89
CA GLU A 165 42.09 -1.07 -20.88
C GLU A 165 41.86 -1.89 -22.16
N PHE A 166 40.75 -1.66 -22.87
CA PHE A 166 40.47 -2.37 -24.13
C PHE A 166 41.14 -1.74 -25.35
N GLU A 167 41.40 -0.44 -25.34
CA GLU A 167 42.09 0.26 -26.46
C GLU A 167 43.61 0.06 -26.47
N THR A 168 44.21 -0.48 -25.39
CA THR A 168 45.67 -0.70 -25.28
C THR A 168 46.11 -2.15 -25.58
N ARG A 169 45.16 -3.03 -25.95
CA ARG A 169 45.43 -4.42 -26.34
C ARG A 169 44.79 -4.78 -27.68
N ILE A 170 44.93 -3.88 -28.67
CA ILE A 170 44.73 -4.18 -30.09
C ILE A 170 45.95 -3.67 -30.84
#